data_AF-D0N833-F1
#
_entry.id   AF-D0N833-F1
#
_cell.length_a   1.000
_cell.length_b   1.000
_cell.length_c   1.000
_cell.angle_alpha   90.00
_cell.angle_beta   90.00
_cell.angle_gamma   90.00
#
_symmetry.space_group_name_H-M   'P 1'
#
loop_
_entity.id
_entity.type
_entity.pdbx_description
1 polymer ?
#
loop_
_entity_poly.entity_id
_entity_poly.type
_entity_poly.pdbx_seq_one_letter_code
_entity_poly.pdbx_strand_id
1 'polypeptide(L)'
;MRKMYYFVRQSDTFFADAHLFSFGGSQSNAMLALAQLANARRVPFTYFSRELPLKNDTVKGNLALARALGMQHVGLHPDAYHDLVRTRDFEAFLYSKLRPSLGTRRLYVPQGAAFPEAQDGVRLLAQEINEYVRTQCPGKQFSVVLPCGTGTTALYLAQHLLPSVNLYAVPCVGDAAYLQQQFEQLIDEDPSLQPHTALLPRVLTPKRKNRFGRLWWPLYDMYHEVLQETKVDFDLVYGAFAWHTLFSDASVLDKVLDRNNTSVSFPGNPSKQDERELMYIHTGGTSGNTTMLARYARKNRKHVEY
;
A
#
# COMPACT_ATOMS: atom_id res chain seq x y z
N MET A 1 2.07 -0.92 9.30
CA MET A 1 2.90 -1.56 10.36
C MET A 1 3.46 -2.91 9.98
N ARG A 2 2.72 -3.84 9.33
CA ARG A 2 3.23 -5.20 9.00
C ARG A 2 4.63 -5.21 8.35
N LYS A 3 4.86 -4.38 7.33
CA LYS A 3 6.17 -4.25 6.66
C LYS A 3 7.29 -3.67 7.53
N MET A 4 6.96 -3.04 8.65
CA MET A 4 7.93 -2.52 9.62
C MET A 4 8.24 -3.54 10.72
N TYR A 5 7.70 -4.75 10.65
CA TYR A 5 7.84 -5.74 11.72
C TYR A 5 9.29 -6.06 12.04
N TYR A 6 10.16 -6.10 11.02
CA TYR A 6 11.61 -6.20 11.21
C TYR A 6 12.13 -5.15 12.19
N PHE A 7 11.84 -3.87 11.95
CA PHE A 7 12.23 -2.79 12.84
C PHE A 7 11.54 -2.85 14.22
N VAL A 8 10.26 -3.26 14.25
CA VAL A 8 9.51 -3.41 15.51
C VAL A 8 10.17 -4.44 16.43
N ARG A 9 10.83 -5.47 15.89
CA ARG A 9 11.53 -6.49 16.70
C ARG A 9 12.93 -6.10 17.16
N GLN A 10 13.48 -5.03 16.62
CA GLN A 10 14.83 -4.60 16.98
C GLN A 10 14.88 -4.12 18.44
N SER A 11 16.04 -4.28 19.06
CA SER A 11 16.30 -3.81 20.42
C SER A 11 16.43 -2.28 20.47
N ASP A 12 16.35 -1.69 21.65
CA ASP A 12 16.63 -0.26 21.81
C ASP A 12 18.09 0.07 21.45
N THR A 13 19.03 -0.88 21.66
CA THR A 13 20.43 -0.73 21.23
C THR A 13 20.59 -0.64 19.72
N PHE A 14 19.71 -1.27 18.93
CA PHE A 14 19.70 -1.11 17.47
C PHE A 14 19.34 0.32 17.06
N PHE A 15 18.53 1.02 17.85
CA PHE A 15 18.13 2.41 17.60
C PHE A 15 19.02 3.45 18.30
N ALA A 16 19.90 3.02 19.21
CA ALA A 16 20.87 3.89 19.86
C ALA A 16 21.77 4.56 18.81
N ASP A 17 21.88 5.89 18.86
CA ASP A 17 22.62 6.70 17.89
C ASP A 17 22.22 6.44 16.43
N ALA A 18 20.92 6.21 16.19
CA ALA A 18 20.36 6.07 14.85
C ALA A 18 19.49 7.27 14.45
N HIS A 19 19.31 7.46 13.14
CA HIS A 19 18.38 8.41 12.56
C HIS A 19 17.66 7.74 11.38
N LEU A 20 16.32 7.73 11.41
CA LEU A 20 15.49 7.17 10.34
C LEU A 20 15.28 8.17 9.21
N PHE A 21 15.39 7.70 7.98
CA PHE A 21 15.16 8.49 6.78
C PHE A 21 14.22 7.77 5.82
N SER A 22 13.25 8.49 5.26
CA SER A 22 12.38 7.96 4.21
C SER A 22 11.82 9.08 3.35
N PHE A 23 11.14 8.73 2.26
CA PHE A 23 10.56 9.70 1.33
C PHE A 23 9.26 9.16 0.70
N GLY A 24 8.52 10.03 0.04
CA GLY A 24 7.29 9.68 -0.68
C GLY A 24 6.26 10.81 -0.68
N GLY A 25 4.99 10.44 -0.83
CA GLY A 25 3.89 11.41 -0.82
C GLY A 25 3.56 11.93 0.58
N SER A 26 3.06 13.16 0.67
CA SER A 26 2.66 13.77 1.94
C SER A 26 1.53 13.05 2.68
N GLN A 27 0.72 12.25 1.97
CA GLN A 27 -0.31 11.41 2.60
C GLN A 27 0.12 9.94 2.70
N SER A 28 1.43 9.65 2.71
CA SER A 28 1.95 8.29 2.77
C SER A 28 1.56 7.56 4.06
N ASN A 29 0.95 6.38 3.93
CA ASN A 29 0.66 5.48 5.06
C ASN A 29 1.96 4.91 5.65
N ALA A 30 2.97 4.66 4.82
CA ALA A 30 4.27 4.17 5.27
C ALA A 30 5.01 5.24 6.10
N MET A 31 4.89 6.51 5.72
CA MET A 31 5.42 7.64 6.50
C MET A 31 4.81 7.69 7.90
N LEU A 32 3.48 7.63 8.00
CA LEU A 32 2.82 7.66 9.30
C LEU A 32 3.22 6.46 10.17
N ALA A 33 3.28 5.26 9.58
CA ALA A 33 3.75 4.07 10.27
C ALA A 33 5.20 4.20 10.77
N LEU A 34 6.09 4.79 9.96
CA LEU A 34 7.47 5.06 10.37
C LEU A 34 7.54 6.12 11.47
N ALA A 35 6.72 7.18 11.40
CA ALA A 35 6.67 8.19 12.46
C ALA A 35 6.20 7.60 13.80
N GLN A 36 5.23 6.69 13.76
CA GLN A 36 4.79 5.96 14.96
C GLN A 36 5.89 5.08 15.54
N LEU A 37 6.57 4.30 14.70
CA LEU A 37 7.73 3.49 15.10
C LEU A 37 8.84 4.38 15.69
N ALA A 38 9.18 5.47 15.00
CA ALA A 38 10.24 6.38 15.39
C ALA A 38 9.97 7.01 16.76
N ASN A 39 8.74 7.49 16.96
CA ASN A 39 8.28 8.03 18.23
C ASN A 39 8.35 7.00 19.36
N ALA A 40 7.83 5.79 19.12
CA ALA A 40 7.84 4.70 20.10
C ALA A 40 9.26 4.27 20.50
N ARG A 41 10.20 4.28 19.54
CA ARG A 41 11.62 3.94 19.74
C ARG A 41 12.49 5.12 20.14
N ARG A 42 11.91 6.32 20.28
CA ARG A 42 12.61 7.59 20.55
C ARG A 42 13.80 7.84 19.61
N VAL A 43 13.66 7.44 18.35
CA VAL A 43 14.66 7.64 17.31
C VAL A 43 14.24 8.83 16.43
N PRO A 44 15.14 9.78 16.12
CA PRO A 44 14.86 10.86 15.18
C PRO A 44 14.42 10.31 13.82
N PHE A 45 13.46 10.99 13.19
CA PHE A 45 12.95 10.61 11.87
C PHE A 45 12.78 11.82 10.97
N THR A 46 13.45 11.78 9.82
CA THR A 46 13.31 12.79 8.76
C THR A 46 12.64 12.19 7.53
N TYR A 47 11.61 12.89 7.04
CA TYR A 47 10.85 12.49 5.87
C TYR A 47 10.85 13.54 4.78
N PHE A 48 11.10 13.10 3.55
CA PHE A 48 11.14 13.95 2.37
C PHE A 48 9.89 13.77 1.51
N SER A 49 9.23 14.86 1.16
CA SER A 49 8.14 14.83 0.18
C SER A 49 8.24 16.02 -0.77
N ARG A 50 7.49 15.96 -1.88
CA ARG A 50 7.32 17.14 -2.73
C ARG A 50 6.70 18.27 -1.91
N GLU A 51 7.18 19.50 -2.13
CA GLU A 51 6.57 20.68 -1.54
C GLU A 51 5.06 20.70 -1.79
N LEU A 52 4.32 21.00 -0.74
CA LEU A 52 2.89 21.18 -0.83
C LEU A 52 2.61 22.66 -1.09
N PRO A 53 1.88 23.02 -2.16
CA PRO A 53 1.44 24.39 -2.38
C PRO A 53 0.33 24.73 -1.37
N LEU A 54 0.69 24.88 -0.11
CA LEU A 54 -0.23 25.26 0.97
C LEU A 54 -0.34 26.77 0.95
N LYS A 55 -1.32 27.28 0.19
CA LYS A 55 -1.53 28.73 0.12
C LYS A 55 -2.14 29.33 1.39
N ASN A 56 -2.85 28.55 2.22
CA ASN A 56 -3.46 29.00 3.50
C ASN A 56 -3.97 27.84 4.40
N ASP A 57 -3.59 26.58 4.15
CA ASP A 57 -4.20 25.42 4.84
C ASP A 57 -3.29 24.83 5.93
N THR A 58 -3.85 24.67 7.13
CA THR A 58 -3.35 23.76 8.17
C THR A 58 -3.12 22.37 7.55
N VAL A 59 -1.92 21.82 7.72
CA VAL A 59 -1.63 20.45 7.29
C VAL A 59 -2.59 19.49 8.00
N LYS A 60 -3.24 18.59 7.24
CA LYS A 60 -4.15 17.56 7.76
C LYS A 60 -3.72 16.16 7.32
N GLY A 61 -4.37 15.14 7.90
CA GLY A 61 -4.15 13.74 7.57
C GLY A 61 -2.77 13.24 7.99
N ASN A 62 -2.20 12.31 7.21
CA ASN A 62 -0.99 11.57 7.60
C ASN A 62 0.20 12.48 7.88
N LEU A 63 0.41 13.55 7.10
CA LEU A 63 1.53 14.49 7.36
C LEU A 63 1.38 15.21 8.69
N ALA A 64 0.16 15.61 9.05
CA ALA A 64 -0.11 16.30 10.31
C ALA A 64 0.16 15.38 11.50
N LEU A 65 -0.37 14.16 11.42
CA LEU A 65 -0.18 13.14 12.45
C LEU A 65 1.30 12.77 12.61
N ALA A 66 2.02 12.58 11.50
CA ALA A 66 3.44 12.25 11.54
C ALA A 66 4.28 13.39 12.16
N ARG A 67 3.99 14.65 11.83
CA ARG A 67 4.64 15.82 12.45
C ARG A 67 4.33 15.91 13.95
N ALA A 68 3.09 15.64 14.35
CA ALA A 68 2.71 15.62 15.78
C ALA A 68 3.46 14.55 16.58
N LEU A 69 3.89 13.46 15.93
CA LEU A 69 4.74 12.42 16.51
C LEU A 69 6.24 12.79 16.56
N GLY A 70 6.61 13.99 16.13
CA GLY A 70 8.00 14.48 16.13
C GLY A 70 8.77 14.22 14.83
N MET A 71 8.11 13.75 13.76
CA MET A 71 8.76 13.61 12.45
C MET A 71 9.18 14.98 11.90
N GLN A 72 10.45 15.08 11.52
CA GLN A 72 10.99 16.22 10.79
C GLN A 72 10.62 16.10 9.31
N HIS A 73 10.00 17.13 8.75
CA HIS A 73 9.55 17.11 7.36
C HIS A 73 10.37 18.06 6.48
N VAL A 74 10.90 17.54 5.38
CA VAL A 74 11.59 18.31 4.34
C VAL A 74 10.72 18.31 3.08
N GLY A 75 10.22 19.49 2.72
CA GLY A 75 9.59 19.71 1.42
C GLY A 75 10.68 19.96 0.38
N LEU A 76 10.61 19.29 -0.77
CA LEU A 76 11.50 19.48 -1.90
C LEU A 76 10.76 19.99 -3.14
N HIS A 77 11.36 20.95 -3.85
CA HIS A 77 10.97 21.29 -5.22
C HIS A 77 10.92 20.01 -6.10
N PRO A 78 10.02 19.92 -7.09
CA PRO A 78 9.90 18.73 -7.93
C PRO A 78 11.23 18.17 -8.45
N ASP A 79 12.14 19.00 -8.95
CA ASP A 79 13.43 18.52 -9.49
C ASP A 79 14.30 17.87 -8.41
N ALA A 80 14.46 18.54 -7.27
CA ALA A 80 15.17 18.00 -6.11
C ALA A 80 14.54 16.70 -5.60
N TYR A 81 13.21 16.59 -5.61
CA TYR A 81 12.53 15.35 -5.26
C TYR A 81 12.81 14.22 -6.28
N HIS A 82 12.84 14.52 -7.58
CA HIS A 82 13.18 13.54 -8.60
C HIS A 82 14.63 13.08 -8.46
N ASP A 83 15.56 14.00 -8.17
CA ASP A 83 16.95 13.66 -7.89
C ASP A 83 17.07 12.76 -6.67
N LEU A 84 16.42 13.09 -5.55
CA LEU A 84 16.39 12.21 -4.37
C LEU A 84 15.84 10.81 -4.70
N VAL A 85 14.77 10.74 -5.49
CA VAL A 85 14.18 9.46 -5.91
C VAL A 85 15.18 8.64 -6.74
N ARG A 86 15.98 9.28 -7.57
CA ARG A 86 16.97 8.61 -8.44
C ARG A 86 18.24 8.21 -7.69
N THR A 87 18.81 9.11 -6.90
CA THR A 87 20.14 8.93 -6.29
C THR A 87 20.07 8.27 -4.92
N ARG A 88 18.93 8.39 -4.23
CA ARG A 88 18.79 8.06 -2.80
C ARG A 88 19.78 8.82 -1.91
N ASP A 89 20.33 9.93 -2.40
CA ASP A 89 21.24 10.78 -1.63
C ASP A 89 20.45 11.75 -0.76
N PHE A 90 20.06 11.28 0.43
CA PHE A 90 19.32 12.10 1.39
C PHE A 90 20.18 13.24 1.97
N GLU A 91 21.50 13.04 2.06
CA GLU A 91 22.44 13.99 2.69
C GLU A 91 22.57 15.29 1.90
N ALA A 92 22.47 15.22 0.57
CA ALA A 92 22.43 16.39 -0.30
C ALA A 92 21.32 17.39 0.08
N PHE A 93 20.27 16.93 0.76
CA PHE A 93 19.09 17.74 1.12
C PHE A 93 18.97 18.04 2.62
N LEU A 94 19.97 17.64 3.43
CA LEU A 94 20.02 17.96 4.86
C LEU A 94 20.79 19.25 5.11
N TYR A 95 20.07 20.31 5.47
CA TYR A 95 20.65 21.56 5.96
C TYR A 95 21.06 21.46 7.44
N SER A 96 21.94 22.36 7.90
CA SER A 96 22.67 22.25 9.18
C SER A 96 21.82 21.84 10.40
N LYS A 97 20.57 22.30 10.51
CA LYS A 97 19.66 21.97 11.64
C LYS A 97 19.07 20.56 11.59
N LEU A 98 19.08 19.89 10.44
CA LEU A 98 18.55 18.54 10.24
C LEU A 98 19.65 17.48 10.10
N ARG A 99 20.92 17.89 10.06
CA ARG A 99 22.03 16.95 9.97
C ARG A 99 22.18 16.18 11.27
N PRO A 100 22.19 14.83 11.23
CA PRO A 100 22.52 14.04 12.39
C PRO A 100 23.91 14.38 12.94
N SER A 101 24.11 14.18 14.24
CA SER A 101 25.40 14.31 14.88
C SER A 101 26.44 13.36 14.25
N LEU A 102 27.72 13.73 14.31
CA LEU A 102 28.80 12.87 13.82
C LEU A 102 28.73 11.50 14.51
N GLY A 103 28.85 10.42 13.73
CA GLY A 103 28.76 9.04 14.23
C GLY A 103 27.34 8.46 14.26
N THR A 104 26.29 9.25 14.00
CA THR A 104 24.91 8.74 13.93
C THR A 104 24.75 7.77 12.75
N ARG A 105 24.23 6.57 13.03
CA ARG A 105 23.87 5.58 11.99
C ARG A 105 22.60 6.01 11.27
N ARG A 106 22.60 5.88 9.94
CA ARG A 106 21.45 6.20 9.12
C ARG A 106 20.68 4.93 8.79
N LEU A 107 19.39 4.95 9.07
CA LEU A 107 18.47 3.88 8.74
C LEU A 107 17.55 4.37 7.62
N TYR A 108 17.85 3.96 6.39
CA TYR A 108 17.07 4.35 5.22
C TYR A 108 15.94 3.37 4.98
N VAL A 109 14.72 3.90 4.82
CA VAL A 109 13.54 3.11 4.48
C VAL A 109 13.00 3.60 3.14
N PRO A 110 12.98 2.78 2.08
CA PRO A 110 12.53 3.20 0.76
C PRO A 110 11.03 3.53 0.77
N GLN A 111 10.60 4.25 -0.28
CA GLN A 111 9.20 4.62 -0.45
C GLN A 111 8.30 3.40 -0.32
N GLY A 112 7.21 3.58 0.42
CA GLY A 112 6.25 2.53 0.64
C GLY A 112 6.76 1.37 1.48
N ALA A 113 7.98 1.41 2.04
CA ALA A 113 8.60 0.28 2.75
C ALA A 113 8.81 -0.93 1.83
N ALA A 114 9.32 -0.68 0.62
CA ALA A 114 9.66 -1.70 -0.36
C ALA A 114 11.11 -2.13 -0.17
N PHE A 115 11.36 -3.00 0.80
CA PHE A 115 12.68 -3.53 1.13
C PHE A 115 12.58 -5.01 1.55
N PRO A 116 13.66 -5.80 1.43
CA PRO A 116 13.69 -7.23 1.74
C PRO A 116 13.09 -7.60 3.10
N GLU A 117 13.47 -6.88 4.15
CA GLU A 117 13.06 -7.18 5.53
C GLU A 117 11.57 -6.92 5.80
N ALA A 118 10.84 -6.28 4.86
CA ALA A 118 9.38 -6.21 4.92
C ALA A 118 8.73 -7.61 4.87
N GLN A 119 9.43 -8.59 4.28
CA GLN A 119 9.01 -9.98 4.20
C GLN A 119 8.71 -10.57 5.58
N ASP A 120 9.47 -10.21 6.62
CA ASP A 120 9.33 -10.81 7.95
C ASP A 120 7.92 -10.66 8.51
N GLY A 121 7.35 -9.46 8.42
CA GLY A 121 5.99 -9.23 8.87
C GLY A 121 4.95 -9.77 7.90
N VAL A 122 5.20 -9.68 6.59
CA VAL A 122 4.24 -10.17 5.59
C VAL A 122 4.12 -11.69 5.62
N ARG A 123 5.21 -12.42 5.91
CA ARG A 123 5.20 -13.86 6.16
C ARG A 123 4.24 -14.21 7.29
N LEU A 124 4.30 -13.47 8.41
CA LEU A 124 3.35 -13.68 9.50
C LEU A 124 1.91 -13.44 9.04
N LEU A 125 1.66 -12.45 8.16
CA LEU A 125 0.30 -12.16 7.66
C LEU A 125 -0.19 -13.33 6.80
N ALA A 126 0.67 -13.87 5.94
CA ALA A 126 0.35 -15.05 5.15
C ALA A 126 0.04 -16.26 6.05
N GLN A 127 0.80 -16.46 7.13
CA GLN A 127 0.54 -17.53 8.10
C GLN A 127 -0.82 -17.36 8.78
N GLU A 128 -1.20 -16.15 9.19
CA GLU A 128 -2.53 -15.86 9.75
C GLU A 128 -3.64 -16.16 8.73
N ILE A 129 -3.47 -15.74 7.47
CA ILE A 129 -4.42 -16.04 6.39
C ILE A 129 -4.53 -17.55 6.17
N ASN A 130 -3.41 -18.26 6.08
CA ASN A 130 -3.38 -19.70 5.87
C ASN A 130 -4.03 -20.46 7.03
N GLU A 131 -3.84 -20.00 8.26
CA GLU A 131 -4.48 -20.56 9.45
C GLU A 131 -5.99 -20.32 9.44
N TYR A 132 -6.42 -19.09 9.10
CA TYR A 132 -7.84 -18.74 8.97
C TYR A 132 -8.53 -19.63 7.94
N VAL A 133 -7.95 -19.76 6.74
CA VAL A 133 -8.50 -20.58 5.65
C VAL A 133 -8.63 -22.04 6.06
N ARG A 134 -7.62 -22.60 6.76
CA ARG A 134 -7.64 -24.00 7.19
C ARG A 134 -8.63 -24.28 8.31
N THR A 135 -8.76 -23.39 9.29
CA THR A 135 -9.47 -23.68 10.54
C THR A 135 -10.88 -23.10 10.59
N GLN A 136 -11.09 -21.89 10.07
CA GLN A 136 -12.37 -21.18 10.17
C GLN A 136 -13.28 -21.46 8.98
N CYS A 137 -12.71 -21.88 7.85
CA CYS A 137 -13.46 -22.09 6.61
C CYS A 137 -13.05 -23.40 5.91
N PRO A 138 -13.13 -24.57 6.60
CA PRO A 138 -12.71 -25.84 6.03
C PRO A 138 -13.49 -26.16 4.75
N GLY A 139 -12.78 -26.61 3.72
CA GLY A 139 -13.36 -26.94 2.41
C GLY A 139 -13.68 -25.74 1.51
N LYS A 140 -13.47 -24.50 1.97
CA LYS A 140 -13.65 -23.30 1.15
C LYS A 140 -12.35 -22.94 0.43
N GLN A 141 -12.49 -22.44 -0.79
CA GLN A 141 -11.40 -21.87 -1.57
C GLN A 141 -11.45 -20.34 -1.49
N PHE A 142 -10.28 -19.68 -1.43
CA PHE A 142 -10.21 -18.24 -1.23
C PHE A 142 -9.45 -17.51 -2.31
N SER A 143 -9.98 -16.37 -2.71
CA SER A 143 -9.26 -15.36 -3.47
C SER A 143 -8.97 -14.16 -2.58
N VAL A 144 -7.69 -13.95 -2.28
CA VAL A 144 -7.19 -12.81 -1.53
C VAL A 144 -6.95 -11.65 -2.50
N VAL A 145 -7.51 -10.48 -2.20
CA VAL A 145 -7.33 -9.26 -3.00
C VAL A 145 -6.75 -8.14 -2.14
N LEU A 146 -5.79 -7.40 -2.68
CA LEU A 146 -5.25 -6.22 -2.00
C LEU A 146 -4.88 -5.07 -2.96
N PRO A 147 -5.06 -3.81 -2.52
CA PRO A 147 -4.55 -2.66 -3.25
C PRO A 147 -3.03 -2.58 -3.18
N CYS A 148 -2.40 -2.21 -4.30
CA CYS A 148 -0.94 -2.17 -4.43
C CYS A 148 -0.44 -0.80 -4.89
N GLY A 149 0.44 -0.21 -4.07
CA GLY A 149 1.32 0.88 -4.49
C GLY A 149 2.63 0.34 -5.07
N THR A 150 3.55 -0.01 -4.17
CA THR A 150 4.87 -0.61 -4.51
C THR A 150 4.84 -2.13 -4.68
N GLY A 151 3.68 -2.77 -4.46
CA GLY A 151 3.54 -4.23 -4.61
C GLY A 151 4.14 -5.11 -3.51
N THR A 152 5.05 -4.60 -2.67
CA THR A 152 5.80 -5.37 -1.64
C THR A 152 4.95 -6.37 -0.84
N THR A 153 3.77 -5.95 -0.36
CA THR A 153 2.90 -6.84 0.41
C THR A 153 2.38 -7.99 -0.45
N ALA A 154 1.97 -7.73 -1.69
CA ALA A 154 1.45 -8.77 -2.59
C ALA A 154 2.55 -9.74 -3.01
N LEU A 155 3.77 -9.25 -3.31
CA LEU A 155 4.89 -10.11 -3.65
C LEU A 155 5.22 -11.09 -2.52
N TYR A 156 5.36 -10.59 -1.29
CA TYR A 156 5.71 -11.46 -0.17
C TYR A 156 4.56 -12.35 0.29
N LEU A 157 3.30 -11.91 0.17
CA LEU A 157 2.17 -12.82 0.37
C LEU A 157 2.22 -13.99 -0.62
N ALA A 158 2.56 -13.73 -1.89
CA ALA A 158 2.65 -14.79 -2.91
C ALA A 158 3.66 -15.89 -2.55
N GLN A 159 4.74 -15.56 -1.82
CA GLN A 159 5.74 -16.55 -1.41
C GLN A 159 5.25 -17.48 -0.29
N HIS A 160 4.29 -17.03 0.53
CA HIS A 160 3.98 -17.67 1.81
C HIS A 160 2.53 -18.14 1.92
N LEU A 161 1.63 -17.73 1.02
CA LEU A 161 0.25 -18.22 0.99
C LEU A 161 0.18 -19.67 0.51
N LEU A 162 -0.83 -20.41 0.98
CA LEU A 162 -1.11 -21.76 0.48
C LEU A 162 -1.36 -21.75 -1.04
N PRO A 163 -0.90 -22.76 -1.79
CA PRO A 163 -1.15 -22.85 -3.24
C PRO A 163 -2.63 -22.83 -3.63
N SER A 164 -3.53 -23.25 -2.72
CA SER A 164 -4.97 -23.21 -2.92
C SER A 164 -5.58 -21.81 -2.80
N VAL A 165 -4.84 -20.82 -2.28
CA VAL A 165 -5.30 -19.43 -2.15
C VAL A 165 -4.85 -18.66 -3.38
N ASN A 166 -5.81 -18.13 -4.14
CA ASN A 166 -5.50 -17.22 -5.23
C ASN A 166 -5.16 -15.85 -4.65
N LEU A 167 -4.11 -15.20 -5.16
CA LEU A 167 -3.74 -13.85 -4.75
C LEU A 167 -3.83 -12.89 -5.92
N TYR A 168 -4.59 -11.81 -5.73
CA TYR A 168 -4.84 -10.78 -6.73
C TYR A 168 -4.37 -9.40 -6.26
N ALA A 169 -3.50 -8.78 -7.05
CA ALA A 169 -2.95 -7.45 -6.79
C ALA A 169 -3.66 -6.39 -7.66
N VAL A 170 -4.17 -5.33 -7.04
CA VAL A 170 -4.75 -4.18 -7.76
C VAL A 170 -3.71 -3.06 -7.93
N PRO A 171 -3.28 -2.70 -9.15
CA PRO A 171 -2.29 -1.65 -9.38
C PRO A 171 -2.90 -0.27 -9.18
N CYS A 172 -2.65 0.37 -8.03
CA CYS A 172 -3.27 1.66 -7.67
C CYS A 172 -2.43 2.88 -8.08
N VAL A 173 -1.10 2.75 -8.19
CA VAL A 173 -0.19 3.89 -8.49
C VAL A 173 0.07 4.03 -10.00
N GLY A 174 0.48 2.93 -10.62
CA GLY A 174 0.67 2.80 -12.06
C GLY A 174 -0.32 1.80 -12.66
N ASP A 175 0.11 1.05 -13.65
CA ASP A 175 -0.64 -0.07 -14.21
C ASP A 175 0.03 -1.41 -13.89
N ALA A 176 -0.44 -2.48 -14.54
CA ALA A 176 0.09 -3.82 -14.33
C ALA A 176 1.58 -3.93 -14.70
N ALA A 177 2.02 -3.25 -15.76
CA ALA A 177 3.42 -3.25 -16.17
C ALA A 177 4.30 -2.53 -15.14
N TYR A 178 3.87 -1.37 -14.64
CA TYR A 178 4.55 -0.70 -13.53
C TYR A 178 4.66 -1.60 -12.30
N LEU A 179 3.57 -2.28 -11.92
CA LEU A 179 3.57 -3.14 -10.74
C LEU A 179 4.48 -4.36 -10.92
N GLN A 180 4.53 -4.93 -12.11
CA GLN A 180 5.45 -6.01 -12.47
C GLN A 180 6.91 -5.58 -12.32
N GLN A 181 7.28 -4.39 -12.82
CA GLN A 181 8.63 -3.84 -12.62
C GLN A 181 8.98 -3.64 -11.14
N GLN A 182 8.00 -3.26 -10.31
CA GLN A 182 8.22 -3.16 -8.86
C GLN A 182 8.47 -4.53 -8.21
N PHE A 183 7.84 -5.60 -8.69
CA PHE A 183 8.13 -6.95 -8.22
C PHE A 183 9.51 -7.41 -8.64
N GLU A 184 9.88 -7.22 -9.90
CA GLU A 184 11.20 -7.58 -10.43
C GLU A 184 12.32 -6.88 -9.66
N GLN A 185 12.22 -5.56 -9.49
CA GLN A 185 13.19 -4.80 -8.70
C GLN A 185 13.34 -5.36 -7.28
N LEU A 186 12.24 -5.67 -6.59
CA LEU A 186 12.30 -6.19 -5.23
C LEU A 186 12.82 -7.63 -5.16
N ILE A 187 12.59 -8.43 -6.20
CA ILE A 187 13.17 -9.78 -6.32
C ILE A 187 14.69 -9.67 -6.50
N ASP A 188 15.16 -8.75 -7.33
CA ASP A 188 16.60 -8.53 -7.56
C ASP A 188 17.31 -7.99 -6.29
N GLU A 189 16.62 -7.18 -5.50
CA GLU A 189 17.13 -6.61 -4.24
C GLU A 189 17.11 -7.61 -3.07
N ASP A 190 16.26 -8.63 -3.10
CA ASP A 190 16.08 -9.61 -2.02
C ASP A 190 16.84 -10.91 -2.29
N PRO A 191 17.97 -11.17 -1.62
CA PRO A 191 18.79 -12.38 -1.87
C PRO A 191 18.07 -13.68 -1.51
N SER A 192 16.95 -13.63 -0.77
CA SER A 192 16.13 -14.82 -0.47
C SER A 192 15.22 -15.23 -1.62
N LEU A 193 15.03 -14.37 -2.63
CA LEU A 193 14.21 -14.65 -3.81
C LEU A 193 15.10 -14.94 -5.02
N GLN A 194 14.55 -15.67 -5.99
CA GLN A 194 15.22 -15.96 -7.25
C GLN A 194 14.28 -15.59 -8.40
N PRO A 195 14.75 -14.86 -9.45
CA PRO A 195 13.89 -14.37 -10.53
C PRO A 195 13.00 -15.41 -11.21
N HIS A 196 13.45 -16.66 -11.32
CA HIS A 196 12.75 -17.72 -12.04
C HIS A 196 11.85 -18.59 -11.15
N THR A 197 11.96 -18.49 -9.82
CA THR A 197 11.19 -19.32 -8.89
C THR A 197 10.32 -18.52 -7.94
N ALA A 198 10.54 -17.20 -7.85
CA ALA A 198 9.70 -16.31 -7.07
C ALA A 198 8.24 -16.37 -7.56
N LEU A 199 7.32 -16.61 -6.64
CA LEU A 199 5.89 -16.66 -6.95
C LEU A 199 5.36 -15.25 -7.15
N LEU A 200 4.55 -15.01 -8.18
CA LEU A 200 3.98 -13.68 -8.44
C LEU A 200 2.48 -13.65 -8.15
N PRO A 201 1.94 -12.57 -7.56
CA PRO A 201 0.50 -12.37 -7.47
C PRO A 201 -0.08 -12.15 -8.86
N ARG A 202 -1.35 -12.52 -9.07
CA ARG A 202 -2.07 -12.22 -10.31
C ARG A 202 -2.44 -10.73 -10.31
N VAL A 203 -1.92 -9.96 -11.25
CA VAL A 203 -2.26 -8.53 -11.34
C VAL A 203 -3.60 -8.34 -12.05
N LEU A 204 -4.52 -7.60 -11.43
CA LEU A 204 -5.79 -7.22 -12.04
C LEU A 204 -5.60 -6.01 -12.96
N THR A 205 -6.36 -5.96 -14.05
CA THR A 205 -6.34 -4.85 -15.00
C THR A 205 -7.60 -4.01 -14.81
N PRO A 206 -7.51 -2.78 -14.27
CA PRO A 206 -8.67 -1.91 -14.15
C PRO A 206 -9.21 -1.50 -15.52
N LYS A 207 -10.54 -1.54 -15.69
CA LYS A 207 -11.22 -1.07 -16.90
C LYS A 207 -10.92 0.39 -17.24
N ARG A 208 -10.68 1.21 -16.22
CA ARG A 208 -10.29 2.62 -16.36
C ARG A 208 -9.05 2.89 -15.51
N LYS A 209 -8.03 3.50 -16.13
CA LYS A 209 -6.88 4.03 -15.41
C LYS A 209 -7.27 5.34 -14.72
N ASN A 210 -6.82 5.53 -13.48
CA ASN A 210 -6.83 6.83 -12.82
C ASN A 210 -5.41 7.17 -12.39
N ARG A 211 -4.99 8.42 -12.61
CA ARG A 211 -3.69 8.86 -12.12
C ARG A 211 -3.70 8.84 -10.59
N PHE A 212 -2.68 8.23 -9.99
CA PHE A 212 -2.58 8.12 -8.54
C PHE A 212 -2.84 9.43 -7.80
N GLY A 213 -3.75 9.39 -6.81
CA GLY A 213 -4.13 10.54 -5.99
C GLY A 213 -4.92 11.65 -6.70
N ARG A 214 -5.26 11.50 -8.00
CA ARG A 214 -6.15 12.42 -8.73
C ARG A 214 -7.60 12.16 -8.34
N LEU A 215 -8.35 13.24 -8.11
CA LEU A 215 -9.78 13.18 -7.82
C LEU A 215 -10.57 12.64 -9.02
N TRP A 216 -11.37 11.62 -8.77
CA TRP A 216 -12.26 11.02 -9.75
C TRP A 216 -13.58 10.61 -9.06
N TRP A 217 -14.71 11.12 -9.55
CA TRP A 217 -16.01 10.95 -8.88
C TRP A 217 -16.44 9.49 -8.70
N PRO A 218 -16.22 8.57 -9.66
CA PRO A 218 -16.46 7.14 -9.44
C PRO A 218 -15.73 6.54 -8.24
N LEU A 219 -14.55 7.03 -7.85
CA LEU A 219 -13.89 6.58 -6.61
C LEU A 219 -14.56 7.14 -5.36
N TYR A 220 -15.09 8.36 -5.44
CA TYR A 220 -15.86 8.96 -4.35
C TYR A 220 -17.18 8.19 -4.15
N ASP A 221 -17.88 7.92 -5.24
CA ASP A 221 -19.15 7.17 -5.22
C ASP A 221 -18.91 5.75 -4.69
N MET A 222 -17.91 5.03 -5.22
CA MET A 222 -17.53 3.68 -4.74
C MET A 222 -17.14 3.67 -3.25
N TYR A 223 -16.38 4.67 -2.78
CA TYR A 223 -16.04 4.80 -1.36
C TYR A 223 -17.29 4.89 -0.49
N HIS A 224 -18.27 5.72 -0.87
CA HIS A 224 -19.50 5.90 -0.11
C HIS A 224 -20.40 4.66 -0.17
N GLU A 225 -20.50 4.00 -1.33
CA GLU A 225 -21.24 2.76 -1.51
C GLU A 225 -20.69 1.66 -0.61
N VAL A 226 -19.39 1.40 -0.67
CA VAL A 226 -18.74 0.37 0.18
C VAL A 226 -18.87 0.72 1.66
N LEU A 227 -18.69 1.98 2.06
CA LEU A 227 -18.88 2.40 3.44
C LEU A 227 -20.34 2.19 3.90
N GLN A 228 -21.31 2.49 3.04
CA GLN A 228 -22.73 2.30 3.35
C GLN A 228 -23.06 0.81 3.53
N GLU A 229 -22.58 -0.06 2.63
CA GLU A 229 -22.89 -1.49 2.64
C GLU A 229 -22.14 -2.25 3.75
N THR A 230 -20.87 -1.93 3.97
CA THR A 230 -20.01 -2.70 4.88
C THR A 230 -19.86 -2.08 6.27
N LYS A 231 -20.16 -0.78 6.41
CA LYS A 231 -19.83 0.05 7.60
C LYS A 231 -18.33 0.12 7.90
N VAL A 232 -17.47 -0.34 6.99
CA VAL A 232 -16.01 -0.25 7.10
C VAL A 232 -15.52 0.95 6.30
N ASP A 233 -14.73 1.80 6.95
CA ASP A 233 -14.08 2.94 6.30
C ASP A 233 -12.85 2.48 5.53
N PHE A 234 -12.81 2.72 4.21
CA PHE A 234 -11.67 2.44 3.35
C PHE A 234 -11.05 3.74 2.87
N ASP A 235 -9.75 3.75 2.56
CA ASP A 235 -9.14 4.97 2.05
C ASP A 235 -9.58 5.28 0.60
N LEU A 236 -9.75 6.57 0.30
CA LEU A 236 -10.21 7.08 -1.00
C LEU A 236 -9.20 6.91 -2.15
N VAL A 237 -7.97 6.49 -1.87
CA VAL A 237 -6.88 6.45 -2.86
C VAL A 237 -6.58 5.01 -3.31
N TYR A 238 -6.40 4.11 -2.35
CA TYR A 238 -6.08 2.70 -2.57
C TYR A 238 -7.33 1.83 -2.42
N GLY A 239 -7.99 1.91 -1.26
CA GLY A 239 -9.15 1.10 -0.92
C GLY A 239 -10.28 1.25 -1.93
N ALA A 240 -10.75 2.48 -2.13
CA ALA A 240 -11.82 2.79 -3.09
C ALA A 240 -11.46 2.40 -4.52
N PHE A 241 -10.18 2.53 -4.92
CA PHE A 241 -9.74 2.13 -6.25
C PHE A 241 -9.74 0.61 -6.46
N ALA A 242 -9.38 -0.16 -5.42
CA ALA A 242 -9.45 -1.61 -5.48
C ALA A 242 -10.89 -2.12 -5.55
N TRP A 243 -11.78 -1.60 -4.73
CA TRP A 243 -13.21 -1.93 -4.82
C TRP A 243 -13.81 -1.52 -6.17
N HIS A 244 -13.48 -0.33 -6.65
CA HIS A 244 -13.90 0.13 -7.97
C HIS A 244 -13.38 -0.82 -9.07
N THR A 245 -12.13 -1.28 -8.99
CA THR A 245 -11.56 -2.23 -9.96
C THR A 245 -12.31 -3.55 -9.96
N LEU A 246 -12.68 -4.07 -8.79
CA LEU A 246 -13.44 -5.33 -8.66
C LEU A 246 -14.85 -5.22 -9.26
N PHE A 247 -15.54 -4.10 -9.04
CA PHE A 247 -16.97 -3.98 -9.39
C PHE A 247 -17.27 -3.25 -10.69
N SER A 248 -16.30 -2.57 -11.31
CA SER A 248 -16.54 -1.82 -12.57
C SER A 248 -16.56 -2.69 -13.82
N ASP A 249 -16.21 -3.96 -13.68
CA ASP A 249 -16.20 -4.95 -14.74
C ASP A 249 -16.53 -6.32 -14.16
N ALA A 250 -17.69 -6.87 -14.52
CA ALA A 250 -18.14 -8.16 -14.03
C ALA A 250 -17.12 -9.27 -14.32
N SER A 251 -16.40 -9.19 -15.44
CA SER A 251 -15.39 -10.19 -15.79
C SER A 251 -14.20 -10.22 -14.81
N VAL A 252 -13.90 -9.09 -14.17
CA VAL A 252 -12.86 -9.00 -13.12
C VAL A 252 -13.35 -9.72 -11.87
N LEU A 253 -14.58 -9.45 -11.44
CA LEU A 253 -15.16 -10.13 -10.28
C LEU A 253 -15.33 -11.63 -10.53
N ASP A 254 -15.81 -12.03 -11.70
CA ASP A 254 -15.99 -13.42 -12.09
C ASP A 254 -14.65 -14.16 -12.13
N LYS A 255 -13.58 -13.51 -12.59
CA LYS A 255 -12.21 -14.06 -12.52
C LYS A 255 -11.72 -14.22 -11.08
N VAL A 256 -11.99 -13.25 -10.21
CA VAL A 256 -11.59 -13.30 -8.80
C VAL A 256 -12.35 -14.40 -8.06
N LEU A 257 -13.65 -14.54 -8.30
CA LEU A 257 -14.51 -15.53 -7.66
C LEU A 257 -14.50 -16.89 -8.37
N ASP A 258 -13.74 -17.02 -9.46
CA ASP A 258 -13.58 -18.22 -10.28
C ASP A 258 -14.88 -18.74 -10.92
N ARG A 259 -15.84 -17.83 -11.18
CA ARG A 259 -17.15 -18.16 -11.75
C ARG A 259 -17.11 -18.63 -13.21
N ASN A 260 -16.01 -18.37 -13.91
CA ASN A 260 -15.83 -18.75 -15.31
C ASN A 260 -15.20 -20.14 -15.51
N ASN A 261 -14.61 -20.73 -14.47
CA ASN A 261 -14.00 -22.07 -14.51
C ASN A 261 -14.92 -23.17 -13.96
N THR A 262 -16.23 -22.91 -13.85
CA THR A 262 -17.21 -23.97 -13.59
C THR A 262 -17.16 -24.98 -14.74
N SER A 263 -16.34 -26.00 -14.55
CA SER A 263 -16.24 -27.19 -15.40
C SER A 263 -17.64 -27.75 -15.62
N VAL A 264 -18.07 -27.77 -16.89
CA VAL A 264 -19.15 -28.59 -17.46
C VAL A 264 -20.14 -29.12 -16.42
N SER A 265 -20.93 -28.22 -15.83
CA SER A 265 -22.13 -28.66 -15.12
C SER A 265 -23.11 -29.18 -16.19
N PHE A 266 -23.48 -30.46 -16.09
CA PHE A 266 -24.64 -31.02 -16.80
C PHE A 266 -25.83 -30.05 -16.71
N PRO A 267 -26.73 -29.99 -17.70
CA PRO A 267 -27.84 -29.03 -17.70
C PRO A 267 -28.74 -29.29 -16.48
N GLY A 268 -28.53 -28.49 -15.44
CA GLY A 268 -29.13 -28.69 -14.12
C GLY A 268 -28.32 -27.98 -13.04
N ASN A 269 -28.58 -26.68 -12.88
CA ASN A 269 -28.13 -25.80 -11.79
C ASN A 269 -26.60 -25.75 -11.53
N PRO A 270 -25.88 -24.67 -11.91
CA PRO A 270 -24.54 -24.45 -11.39
C PRO A 270 -24.66 -24.29 -9.87
N SER A 271 -24.15 -25.27 -9.12
CA SER A 271 -24.17 -25.18 -7.67
C SER A 271 -23.28 -24.00 -7.26
N LYS A 272 -23.74 -23.13 -6.35
CA LYS A 272 -22.95 -22.06 -5.70
C LYS A 272 -21.70 -22.57 -4.94
N GLN A 273 -21.38 -23.85 -5.07
CA GLN A 273 -20.41 -24.59 -4.27
C GLN A 273 -18.98 -24.49 -4.83
N ASP A 274 -18.83 -24.09 -6.10
CA ASP A 274 -17.53 -23.96 -6.78
C ASP A 274 -16.97 -22.53 -6.76
N GLU A 275 -17.73 -21.56 -6.26
CA GLU A 275 -17.30 -20.16 -6.17
C GLU A 275 -16.28 -19.97 -5.05
N ARG A 276 -15.23 -19.20 -5.33
CA ARG A 276 -14.23 -18.83 -4.33
C ARG A 276 -14.73 -17.72 -3.43
N GLU A 277 -14.45 -17.82 -2.14
CA GLU A 277 -14.69 -16.76 -1.17
C GLU A 277 -13.69 -15.60 -1.39
N LEU A 278 -14.16 -14.36 -1.32
CA LEU A 278 -13.32 -13.18 -1.43
C LEU A 278 -12.80 -12.75 -0.05
N MET A 279 -11.48 -12.70 0.11
CA MET A 279 -10.82 -12.08 1.25
C MET A 279 -10.13 -10.78 0.83
N TYR A 280 -10.70 -9.64 1.20
CA TYR A 280 -10.08 -8.34 0.94
C TYR A 280 -9.14 -7.93 2.07
N ILE A 281 -7.88 -7.61 1.75
CA ILE A 281 -6.92 -7.08 2.73
C ILE A 281 -7.05 -5.57 2.80
N HIS A 282 -7.66 -5.08 3.88
CA HIS A 282 -7.69 -3.66 4.17
C HIS A 282 -6.32 -3.16 4.65
N THR A 283 -5.64 -2.37 3.81
CA THR A 283 -4.28 -1.88 4.09
C THR A 283 -4.21 -0.58 4.91
N GLY A 284 -5.31 -0.18 5.57
CA GLY A 284 -5.45 1.08 6.31
C GLY A 284 -5.52 2.31 5.40
N GLY A 285 -5.08 3.47 5.92
CA GLY A 285 -4.95 4.73 5.16
C GLY A 285 -6.11 5.71 5.27
N THR A 286 -7.13 5.38 6.06
CA THR A 286 -8.34 6.19 6.27
C THR A 286 -8.03 7.59 6.84
N SER A 287 -6.94 7.76 7.60
CA SER A 287 -6.48 9.08 8.06
C SER A 287 -6.16 10.05 6.92
N GLY A 288 -5.90 9.55 5.71
CA GLY A 288 -5.77 10.37 4.50
C GLY A 288 -7.10 10.92 3.96
N ASN A 289 -8.23 10.29 4.31
CA ASN A 289 -9.57 10.62 3.76
C ASN A 289 -9.97 12.06 4.02
N THR A 290 -9.65 12.62 5.19
CA THR A 290 -9.93 14.03 5.50
C THR A 290 -9.38 14.98 4.44
N THR A 291 -8.18 14.71 3.92
CA THR A 291 -7.56 15.55 2.89
C THR A 291 -8.19 15.32 1.51
N MET A 292 -8.54 14.08 1.18
CA MET A 292 -9.21 13.74 -0.08
C MET A 292 -10.62 14.32 -0.15
N LEU A 293 -11.43 14.14 0.89
CA LEU A 293 -12.78 14.68 1.00
C LEU A 293 -12.79 16.22 0.88
N ALA A 294 -11.87 16.91 1.56
CA ALA A 294 -11.73 18.36 1.42
C ALA A 294 -11.39 18.78 -0.03
N ARG A 295 -10.55 18.01 -0.73
CA ARG A 295 -10.26 18.25 -2.16
C ARG A 295 -11.50 18.01 -3.04
N TYR A 296 -12.30 16.98 -2.79
CA TYR A 296 -13.56 16.74 -3.51
C TYR A 296 -14.57 17.87 -3.28
N ALA A 297 -14.73 18.32 -2.04
CA ALA A 297 -15.64 19.43 -1.70
C ALA A 297 -15.30 20.71 -2.49
N ARG A 298 -14.00 21.02 -2.65
CA ARG A 298 -13.54 22.16 -3.46
C ARG A 298 -13.73 21.97 -4.97
N LYS A 299 -13.72 20.72 -5.47
CA LYS A 299 -13.78 20.44 -6.92
C LYS A 299 -15.17 20.71 -7.52
N ASN A 300 -16.24 20.72 -6.71
CA ASN A 300 -17.65 20.90 -7.09
C ASN A 300 -18.13 19.92 -8.19
N ARG A 301 -19.16 19.12 -7.92
CA ARG A 301 -19.60 18.03 -8.83
C ARG A 301 -20.14 18.56 -10.17
N LYS A 302 -20.51 19.84 -10.25
CA LYS A 302 -21.07 20.52 -11.43
C LYS A 302 -20.11 20.74 -12.62
N HIS A 303 -18.83 20.32 -12.53
CA HIS A 303 -17.85 20.47 -13.60
C HIS A 303 -17.41 19.15 -14.27
N VAL A 304 -18.24 18.12 -14.24
CA VAL A 304 -17.97 16.89 -15.00
C VAL A 304 -19.22 16.53 -15.81
N GLU A 305 -19.42 17.28 -16.89
CA GLU A 305 -20.28 16.88 -18.01
C GLU A 305 -19.38 16.48 -19.19
N TYR A 306 -19.68 15.27 -19.70
CA TYR A 306 -19.23 14.58 -20.92
C TYR A 306 -17.76 14.14 -21.02
#